data_AF-A0A9D6ELG1-F1
#
_entry.id   AF-A0A9D6ELG1-F1
#
_cell.length_a   1.000
_cell.length_b   1.000
_cell.length_c   1.000
_cell.angle_alpha   90.00
_cell.angle_beta   90.00
_cell.angle_gamma   90.00
#
_symmetry.space_group_name_H-M   'P 1'
#
loop_
_entity.id
_entity.type
_entity.pdbx_description
1 polymer ?
#
loop_
_entity_poly.entity_id
_entity_poly.type
_entity_poly.pdbx_seq_one_letter_code
_entity_poly.pdbx_strand_id
1 'polypeptide(L)'
;MNAFRRGGRGLAVIGAILLLAGCASVPSGTYFPSLTDPDALKVSHALYKAAQAAGDDPARYSFALVKSPRAQAWTTDDATFYVTDGLARLPVHVVEPLVAHEVAHEVLGHLGKRQALSLSITAGFAIIGVLVPGASLADFVVNPLVVRAYSREHELEADARAVEILRAMGYQAPRRALHLALQTADTLNGRIKEQGGVLATHPKMTDRLAALQPIEPPASPLAEAVIAK
;
A
#
# COMPACT_ATOMS: atom_id res chain seq x y z
N MET A 1 68.19 34.02 5.15
CA MET A 1 67.74 33.42 6.43
C MET A 1 66.32 33.90 6.72
N ASN A 2 65.48 33.03 7.29
CA ASN A 2 64.02 33.11 7.51
C ASN A 2 63.19 32.78 6.26
N ALA A 3 62.74 31.54 5.97
CA ALA A 3 61.99 30.54 6.76
C ALA A 3 60.63 31.05 7.26
N PHE A 4 59.53 30.70 6.57
CA PHE A 4 58.57 29.68 7.04
C PHE A 4 57.46 29.47 5.99
N ARG A 5 57.22 28.20 5.68
CA ARG A 5 56.20 27.67 4.76
C ARG A 5 55.08 27.10 5.62
N ARG A 6 53.81 27.42 5.37
CA ARG A 6 52.56 26.72 5.73
C ARG A 6 51.41 27.73 5.61
N GLY A 7 50.23 27.43 5.07
CA GLY A 7 49.60 26.19 4.64
C GLY A 7 48.17 26.58 4.27
N GLY A 8 47.64 26.00 3.18
CA GLY A 8 46.32 26.32 2.66
C GLY A 8 45.21 26.11 3.68
N ARG A 9 44.22 27.00 3.66
CA ARG A 9 42.90 26.76 4.25
C ARG A 9 41.89 26.67 3.11
N GLY A 10 41.90 25.54 2.41
CA GLY A 10 40.73 25.11 1.66
C GLY A 10 39.64 24.81 2.67
N LEU A 11 38.59 25.62 2.69
CA LEU A 11 37.40 25.37 3.49
C LEU A 11 36.64 24.21 2.81
N ALA A 12 37.02 22.98 3.11
CA ALA A 12 36.25 21.81 2.70
C ALA A 12 34.99 21.76 3.57
N VAL A 13 33.88 22.31 3.06
CA VAL A 13 32.55 22.10 3.63
C VAL A 13 32.15 20.66 3.27
N ILE A 14 32.43 19.73 4.18
CA ILE A 14 31.94 18.35 4.08
C ILE A 14 30.45 18.40 4.45
N GLY A 15 29.59 18.43 3.44
CA GLY A 15 28.15 18.24 3.62
C GLY A 15 27.88 16.79 3.99
N ALA A 16 27.53 16.54 5.25
CA ALA A 16 27.05 15.25 5.69
C ALA A 16 25.64 15.02 5.11
N ILE A 17 25.54 14.25 4.03
CA ILE A 17 24.28 13.70 3.56
C ILE A 17 23.88 12.61 4.56
N LEU A 18 23.04 12.96 5.53
CA LEU A 18 22.37 11.99 6.39
C LEU A 18 21.42 11.17 5.52
N LEU A 19 21.87 9.99 5.11
CA LEU A 19 21.00 8.94 4.56
C LEU A 19 20.08 8.48 5.70
N LEU A 20 18.88 9.07 5.76
CA LEU A 20 17.80 8.56 6.60
C LEU A 20 17.35 7.22 6.00
N ALA A 21 17.97 6.13 6.43
CA ALA A 21 17.42 4.79 6.23
C ALA A 21 16.07 4.76 6.95
N GLY A 22 14.98 4.75 6.19
CA GLY A 22 13.64 4.61 6.75
C GLY A 22 13.53 3.24 7.41
N CYS A 23 13.50 3.19 8.73
CA CYS A 23 13.10 1.97 9.43
C CYS A 23 11.65 1.68 9.04
N ALA A 24 11.38 0.59 8.34
CA ALA A 24 10.03 0.10 8.10
C ALA A 24 9.36 -0.11 9.47
N SER A 25 8.35 0.73 9.78
CA SER A 25 7.68 0.67 11.07
C SER A 25 6.58 -0.39 11.01
N VAL A 26 6.74 -1.45 11.81
CA VAL A 26 5.71 -2.48 11.97
C VAL A 26 4.45 -1.83 12.57
N PRO A 27 3.28 -1.96 11.95
CA PRO A 27 2.03 -1.41 12.47
C PRO A 27 1.72 -1.90 13.88
N SER A 28 1.21 -1.02 14.74
CA SER A 28 0.77 -1.42 16.08
C SER A 28 -0.35 -2.46 15.99
N GLY A 29 -0.30 -3.49 16.84
CA GLY A 29 -1.28 -4.58 16.83
C GLY A 29 -1.00 -5.68 15.79
N THR A 30 0.14 -5.64 15.10
CA THR A 30 0.62 -6.71 14.22
C THR A 30 0.87 -8.00 15.00
N TYR A 31 0.47 -9.13 14.44
CA TYR A 31 0.80 -10.47 14.93
C TYR A 31 0.90 -11.48 13.78
N PHE A 32 1.62 -12.57 14.02
CA PHE A 32 1.66 -13.71 13.11
C PHE A 32 0.60 -14.73 13.56
N PRO A 33 -0.40 -15.05 12.74
CA PRO A 33 -1.41 -16.04 13.09
C PRO A 33 -0.82 -17.45 13.09
N SER A 34 -1.57 -18.41 13.66
CA SER A 34 -1.26 -19.83 13.49
C SER A 34 -1.29 -20.20 12.01
N LEU A 35 -0.40 -21.11 11.57
CA LEU A 35 -0.43 -21.65 10.20
C LEU A 35 -1.69 -22.48 9.92
N THR A 36 -2.45 -22.85 10.96
CA THR A 36 -3.74 -23.56 10.84
C THR A 36 -4.95 -22.64 10.98
N ASP A 37 -4.75 -21.33 11.13
CA ASP A 37 -5.85 -20.36 11.20
C ASP A 37 -6.54 -20.26 9.83
N PRO A 38 -7.85 -20.53 9.72
CA PRO A 38 -8.55 -20.51 8.44
C PRO A 38 -8.53 -19.13 7.76
N ASP A 39 -8.53 -18.04 8.51
CA ASP A 39 -8.46 -16.69 7.95
C ASP A 39 -7.06 -16.40 7.42
N ALA A 40 -6.02 -16.86 8.12
CA ALA A 40 -4.64 -16.76 7.65
C ALA A 40 -4.40 -17.58 6.38
N LEU A 41 -4.92 -18.81 6.31
CA LEU A 41 -4.83 -19.67 5.13
C LEU A 41 -5.52 -19.03 3.92
N LYS A 42 -6.70 -18.43 4.12
CA LYS A 42 -7.43 -17.70 3.07
C LYS A 42 -6.64 -16.50 2.55
N VAL A 43 -6.05 -15.70 3.43
CA VAL A 43 -5.19 -14.56 3.04
C VAL A 43 -3.95 -15.04 2.28
N SER A 44 -3.28 -16.09 2.79
CA SER A 44 -2.10 -16.70 2.16
C SER A 44 -2.42 -17.20 0.74
N HIS A 45 -3.53 -17.94 0.57
CA HIS A 45 -3.97 -18.43 -0.74
C HIS A 45 -4.33 -17.29 -1.69
N ALA A 46 -5.00 -16.24 -1.20
CA ALA A 46 -5.33 -15.07 -2.01
C ALA A 46 -4.06 -14.36 -2.52
N LEU A 47 -3.07 -14.14 -1.66
CA LEU A 47 -1.78 -13.52 -2.03
C LEU A 47 -1.03 -14.39 -3.03
N TYR A 48 -0.92 -15.69 -2.77
CA TYR A 48 -0.22 -16.63 -3.66
C TYR A 48 -0.84 -16.66 -5.06
N LYS A 49 -2.18 -16.73 -5.16
CA LYS A 49 -2.90 -16.69 -6.43
C LYS A 49 -2.72 -15.36 -7.14
N ALA A 50 -2.87 -14.25 -6.42
CA ALA A 50 -2.76 -12.91 -7.00
C ALA A 50 -1.34 -12.62 -7.49
N ALA A 51 -0.30 -13.02 -6.76
CA ALA A 51 1.09 -12.87 -7.17
C ALA A 51 1.38 -13.61 -8.49
N GLN A 52 1.01 -14.90 -8.57
CA GLN A 52 1.17 -15.67 -9.81
C GLN A 52 0.39 -15.06 -10.97
N ALA A 53 -0.86 -14.68 -10.74
CA ALA A 53 -1.72 -14.06 -11.76
C ALA A 53 -1.19 -12.69 -12.23
N ALA A 54 -0.48 -11.98 -11.34
CA ALA A 54 0.21 -10.74 -11.68
C ALA A 54 1.54 -10.96 -12.41
N GLY A 55 2.03 -12.20 -12.49
CA GLY A 55 3.33 -12.55 -13.07
C GLY A 55 4.53 -12.25 -12.16
N ASP A 56 4.32 -12.09 -10.85
CA ASP A 56 5.40 -11.95 -9.86
C ASP A 56 5.68 -13.30 -9.15
N ASP A 57 6.79 -13.38 -8.44
CA ASP A 57 7.20 -14.55 -7.65
C ASP A 57 6.50 -14.55 -6.27
N PRO A 58 5.57 -15.48 -5.99
CA PRO A 58 4.89 -15.56 -4.70
C PRO A 58 5.83 -15.81 -3.52
N ALA A 59 7.01 -16.39 -3.75
CA ALA A 59 7.98 -16.66 -2.69
C ALA A 59 8.58 -15.37 -2.10
N ARG A 60 8.44 -14.24 -2.79
CA ARG A 60 8.84 -12.92 -2.29
C ARG A 60 7.84 -12.33 -1.31
N TYR A 61 6.59 -12.78 -1.34
CA TYR A 61 5.52 -12.15 -0.56
C TYR A 61 5.46 -12.75 0.83
N SER A 62 5.40 -11.86 1.82
CA SER A 62 5.13 -12.24 3.21
C SER A 62 3.86 -11.55 3.68
N PHE A 63 3.25 -12.01 4.77
CA PHE A 63 2.11 -11.30 5.36
C PHE A 63 2.05 -11.43 6.87
N ALA A 64 1.40 -10.45 7.49
CA ALA A 64 1.05 -10.47 8.91
C ALA A 64 -0.37 -9.95 9.12
N LEU A 65 -1.01 -10.39 10.20
CA LEU A 65 -2.33 -9.87 10.57
C LEU A 65 -2.21 -8.68 11.51
N VAL A 66 -3.16 -7.76 11.42
CA VAL A 66 -3.24 -6.57 12.26
C VAL A 66 -4.56 -6.56 13.02
N LYS A 67 -4.49 -6.48 14.35
CA LYS A 67 -5.67 -6.35 15.23
C LYS A 67 -6.41 -5.05 14.94
N SER A 68 -7.44 -5.13 14.10
CA SER A 68 -8.28 -3.99 13.74
C SER A 68 -9.63 -4.49 13.19
N PRO A 69 -10.76 -3.91 13.62
CA PRO A 69 -12.07 -4.27 13.09
C PRO A 69 -12.32 -3.74 11.67
N ARG A 70 -11.45 -2.85 11.16
CA ARG A 70 -11.54 -2.31 9.80
C ARG A 70 -11.24 -3.39 8.77
N ALA A 71 -11.82 -3.29 7.58
CA ALA A 71 -11.51 -4.14 6.43
C ALA A 71 -10.48 -3.43 5.53
N GLN A 72 -9.20 -3.68 5.75
CA GLN A 72 -8.08 -3.02 5.07
C GLN A 72 -6.91 -3.98 4.86
N ALA A 73 -6.14 -3.73 3.82
CA ALA A 73 -4.81 -4.29 3.64
C ALA A 73 -3.88 -3.22 3.05
N TRP A 74 -2.57 -3.43 3.18
CA TRP A 74 -1.55 -2.64 2.51
C TRP A 74 -0.25 -3.43 2.39
N THR A 75 0.57 -3.10 1.40
CA THR A 75 1.94 -3.63 1.26
C THR A 75 2.98 -2.66 1.87
N THR A 76 4.17 -3.18 2.16
CA THR A 76 5.38 -2.41 2.48
C THR A 76 6.49 -2.70 1.48
N ASP A 77 7.61 -1.98 1.59
CA ASP A 77 8.72 -2.00 0.63
C ASP A 77 9.47 -3.33 0.50
N ASP A 78 9.30 -4.21 1.47
CA ASP A 78 9.82 -5.58 1.48
C ASP A 78 8.82 -6.63 0.95
N ALA A 79 7.74 -6.19 0.28
CA ALA A 79 6.63 -7.03 -0.16
C ALA A 79 5.94 -7.79 1.01
N THR A 80 5.97 -7.20 2.20
CA THR A 80 5.16 -7.66 3.34
C THR A 80 3.77 -7.03 3.29
N PHE A 81 2.75 -7.87 3.22
CA PHE A 81 1.35 -7.47 3.21
C PHE A 81 0.78 -7.50 4.63
N TYR A 82 0.27 -6.37 5.10
CA TYR A 82 -0.48 -6.29 6.34
C TYR A 82 -1.96 -6.39 6.04
N VAL A 83 -2.63 -7.33 6.68
CA VAL A 83 -4.07 -7.56 6.49
C VAL A 83 -4.77 -7.44 7.84
N THR A 84 -5.80 -6.62 7.93
CA THR A 84 -6.52 -6.47 9.19
C THR A 84 -7.41 -7.68 9.47
N ASP A 85 -7.62 -7.96 10.74
CA ASP A 85 -8.61 -8.92 11.25
C ASP A 85 -10.01 -8.74 10.61
N GLY A 86 -10.44 -7.48 10.47
CA GLY A 86 -11.72 -7.13 9.88
C GLY A 86 -11.83 -7.46 8.39
N LEU A 87 -10.71 -7.51 7.65
CA LEU A 87 -10.68 -8.00 6.26
C LEU A 87 -10.52 -9.52 6.24
N ALA A 88 -9.57 -10.06 7.01
CA ALA A 88 -9.22 -11.47 7.03
C ALA A 88 -10.43 -12.37 7.35
N ARG A 89 -11.38 -11.91 8.19
CA ARG A 89 -12.62 -12.63 8.51
C ARG A 89 -13.71 -12.60 7.43
N LEU A 90 -13.57 -11.77 6.39
CA LEU A 90 -14.59 -11.64 5.35
C LEU A 90 -14.61 -12.85 4.42
N PRO A 91 -15.72 -13.06 3.68
CA PRO A 91 -15.78 -14.10 2.66
C PRO A 91 -14.69 -13.95 1.60
N VAL A 92 -14.28 -15.07 1.00
CA VAL A 92 -13.24 -15.11 -0.04
C VAL A 92 -13.51 -14.17 -1.21
N HIS A 93 -14.78 -14.00 -1.60
CA HIS A 93 -15.17 -13.09 -2.68
C HIS A 93 -14.98 -11.59 -2.37
N VAL A 94 -14.69 -11.23 -1.12
CA VAL A 94 -14.28 -9.88 -0.72
C VAL A 94 -12.76 -9.82 -0.52
N VAL A 95 -12.18 -10.84 0.11
CA VAL A 95 -10.74 -10.89 0.41
C VAL A 95 -9.92 -10.94 -0.87
N GLU A 96 -10.22 -11.83 -1.81
CA GLU A 96 -9.42 -12.00 -3.03
C GLU A 96 -9.35 -10.74 -3.90
N PRO A 97 -10.46 -10.02 -4.19
CA PRO A 97 -10.37 -8.77 -4.95
C PRO A 97 -9.59 -7.65 -4.25
N LEU A 98 -9.70 -7.51 -2.93
CA LEU A 98 -8.94 -6.51 -2.18
C LEU A 98 -7.46 -6.87 -2.09
N VAL A 99 -7.13 -8.16 -1.94
CA VAL A 99 -5.75 -8.63 -2.01
C VAL A 99 -5.17 -8.42 -3.42
N ALA A 100 -5.94 -8.71 -4.47
CA ALA A 100 -5.51 -8.44 -5.85
C ALA A 100 -5.22 -6.95 -6.09
N HIS A 101 -5.97 -6.05 -5.44
CA HIS A 101 -5.70 -4.61 -5.45
C HIS A 101 -4.40 -4.24 -4.74
N GLU A 102 -4.11 -4.82 -3.58
CA GLU A 102 -2.80 -4.58 -2.92
C GLU A 102 -1.63 -5.16 -3.72
N VAL A 103 -1.80 -6.34 -4.32
CA VAL A 103 -0.79 -6.91 -5.22
C VAL A 103 -0.59 -6.02 -6.45
N ALA A 104 -1.65 -5.37 -6.96
CA ALA A 104 -1.53 -4.39 -8.02
C ALA A 104 -0.66 -3.19 -7.61
N HIS A 105 -0.81 -2.67 -6.38
CA HIS A 105 0.05 -1.61 -5.86
C HIS A 105 1.53 -2.02 -5.80
N GLU A 106 1.80 -3.26 -5.38
CA GLU A 106 3.14 -3.84 -5.31
C GLU A 106 3.78 -3.92 -6.70
N VAL A 107 3.14 -4.60 -7.65
CA VAL A 107 3.71 -4.82 -8.99
C VAL A 107 3.80 -3.54 -9.84
N LEU A 108 2.96 -2.54 -9.58
CA LEU A 108 3.06 -1.21 -10.21
C LEU A 108 4.12 -0.32 -9.54
N GLY A 109 4.72 -0.77 -8.44
CA GLY A 109 5.75 -0.06 -7.70
C GLY A 109 5.26 1.25 -7.07
N HIS A 110 3.96 1.35 -6.74
CA HIS A 110 3.39 2.59 -6.20
C HIS A 110 4.05 3.01 -4.89
N LEU A 111 4.46 2.07 -4.03
CA LEU A 111 5.23 2.38 -2.83
C LEU A 111 6.64 2.91 -3.15
N GLY A 112 7.38 2.23 -4.03
CA GLY A 112 8.73 2.66 -4.43
C GLY A 112 8.74 4.04 -5.11
N LYS A 113 7.79 4.30 -6.02
CA LYS A 113 7.59 5.62 -6.65
C LYS A 113 7.33 6.71 -5.62
N ARG A 114 6.55 6.41 -4.58
CA ARG A 114 6.27 7.35 -3.48
C ARG A 114 7.48 7.60 -2.59
N GLN A 115 8.24 6.57 -2.24
CA GLN A 115 9.48 6.73 -1.47
C GLN A 115 10.49 7.56 -2.25
N ALA A 116 10.68 7.28 -3.55
CA ALA A 116 11.54 8.08 -4.41
C ALA A 116 11.08 9.54 -4.49
N LEU A 117 9.77 9.79 -4.64
CA LEU A 117 9.21 11.14 -4.61
C LEU A 117 9.45 11.82 -3.25
N SER A 118 9.16 11.16 -2.14
CA SER A 118 9.40 11.69 -0.79
C SER A 118 10.87 12.02 -0.56
N LEU A 119 11.78 11.10 -0.91
CA LEU A 119 13.23 11.30 -0.81
C LEU A 119 13.69 12.46 -1.70
N SER A 120 13.14 12.59 -2.92
CA SER A 120 13.48 13.69 -3.83
C SER A 120 13.02 15.05 -3.29
N ILE A 121 11.85 15.10 -2.66
CA ILE A 121 11.30 16.30 -2.00
C ILE A 121 12.18 16.65 -0.79
N THR A 122 12.51 15.67 0.06
CA THR A 122 13.40 15.86 1.21
C THR A 122 14.79 16.33 0.79
N ALA A 123 15.36 15.75 -0.27
CA ALA A 123 16.65 16.17 -0.82
C ALA A 123 16.58 17.59 -1.40
N GLY A 124 15.50 17.93 -2.11
CA GLY A 124 15.27 19.28 -2.61
C GLY A 124 15.20 20.33 -1.50
N PHE A 125 14.50 20.03 -0.40
CA PHE A 125 14.45 20.92 0.76
C PHE A 125 15.77 20.99 1.53
N ALA A 126 16.52 19.89 1.62
CA ALA A 126 17.86 19.90 2.21
C ALA A 126 18.81 20.84 1.44
N ILE A 127 18.72 20.88 0.10
CA ILE A 127 19.50 21.80 -0.72
C ILE A 127 19.07 23.26 -0.49
N ILE A 128 17.77 23.54 -0.43
CA ILE A 128 17.25 24.91 -0.18
C ILE A 128 17.67 25.40 1.22
N GLY A 129 17.60 24.56 2.25
CA GLY A 129 18.03 24.89 3.61
C GLY A 129 19.54 25.16 3.74
N VAL A 130 20.36 24.58 2.86
CA VAL A 130 21.80 24.88 2.76
C VAL A 130 22.06 26.22 2.04
N LEU A 131 21.22 26.57 1.05
CA LEU A 131 21.38 27.80 0.26
C LEU A 131 20.79 29.04 0.93
N VAL A 132 19.77 28.90 1.78
CA VAL A 132 19.08 30.00 2.47
C VAL A 132 19.19 29.79 3.99
N PRO A 133 20.20 30.37 4.66
CA PRO A 133 20.36 30.23 6.10
C PRO A 133 19.16 30.83 6.85
N GLY A 134 18.42 29.99 7.59
CA GLY A 134 17.25 30.39 8.40
C GLY A 134 15.90 29.82 7.96
N ALA A 135 15.82 29.14 6.81
CA ALA A 135 14.63 28.34 6.47
C ALA A 135 14.58 27.08 7.36
N SER A 136 13.54 26.94 8.18
CA SER A 136 13.41 25.77 9.06
C SER A 136 12.89 24.56 8.27
N LEU A 137 13.53 23.39 8.43
CA LEU A 137 13.00 22.12 7.90
C LEU A 137 11.66 21.74 8.57
N ALA A 138 11.36 22.31 9.74
CA ALA A 138 10.16 22.02 10.51
C ALA A 138 8.88 22.45 9.77
N ASP A 139 8.95 23.51 8.97
CA ASP A 139 7.84 23.98 8.12
C ASP A 139 7.54 23.02 6.95
N PHE A 140 8.44 22.09 6.66
CA PHE A 140 8.36 21.13 5.54
C PHE A 140 8.22 19.66 5.99
N VAL A 141 8.03 19.41 7.30
CA VAL A 141 7.82 18.06 7.82
C VAL A 141 6.44 17.56 7.37
N VAL A 142 6.43 16.75 6.32
CA VAL A 142 5.27 15.95 5.95
C VAL A 142 5.08 14.89 7.03
N ASN A 143 3.96 14.96 7.76
CA ASN A 143 3.63 13.99 8.80
C ASN A 143 3.62 12.56 8.22
N PRO A 144 4.39 11.60 8.73
CA PRO A 144 4.44 10.23 8.20
C PRO A 144 3.08 9.51 8.21
N LEU A 145 2.10 9.98 8.98
CA LEU A 145 0.71 9.49 8.93
C LEU A 145 -0.06 9.99 7.69
N VAL A 146 0.32 11.14 7.13
CA VAL A 146 -0.18 11.68 5.84
C VAL A 146 0.45 10.94 4.65
N VAL A 147 1.58 10.26 4.87
CA VAL A 147 2.39 9.56 3.85
C VAL A 147 1.86 8.16 3.49
N ARG A 148 0.69 7.73 4.03
CA ARG A 148 0.07 6.43 3.66
C ARG A 148 -0.99 6.51 2.56
N ALA A 149 -1.65 7.64 2.32
CA ALA A 149 -2.71 7.72 1.29
C ALA A 149 -2.16 7.70 -0.14
N TYR A 150 -2.55 6.73 -0.99
CA TYR A 150 -2.17 6.75 -2.41
C TYR A 150 -2.88 7.89 -3.15
N SER A 151 -2.29 8.37 -4.24
CA SER A 151 -2.93 9.39 -5.08
C SER A 151 -4.10 8.79 -5.86
N ARG A 152 -4.96 9.67 -6.39
CA ARG A 152 -6.11 9.24 -7.20
C ARG A 152 -5.68 8.46 -8.43
N GLU A 153 -4.61 8.88 -9.11
CA GLU A 153 -4.10 8.13 -10.25
C GLU A 153 -3.60 6.73 -9.85
N HIS A 154 -2.85 6.60 -8.75
CA HIS A 154 -2.34 5.30 -8.29
C HIS A 154 -3.46 4.31 -7.96
N GLU A 155 -4.57 4.78 -7.36
CA GLU A 155 -5.72 3.94 -7.03
C GLU A 155 -6.45 3.46 -8.28
N LEU A 156 -6.61 4.32 -9.28
CA LEU A 156 -7.22 3.96 -10.56
C LEU A 156 -6.35 2.99 -11.38
N GLU A 157 -5.03 3.21 -11.37
CA GLU A 157 -4.06 2.29 -11.98
C GLU A 157 -4.08 0.92 -11.28
N ALA A 158 -4.10 0.91 -9.94
CA ALA A 158 -4.20 -0.31 -9.16
C ALA A 158 -5.54 -1.04 -9.38
N ASP A 159 -6.67 -0.32 -9.47
CA ASP A 159 -7.97 -0.91 -9.80
C ASP A 159 -7.97 -1.56 -11.19
N ALA A 160 -7.44 -0.87 -12.20
CA ALA A 160 -7.33 -1.41 -13.55
C ALA A 160 -6.46 -2.68 -13.57
N ARG A 161 -5.32 -2.66 -12.90
CA ARG A 161 -4.43 -3.82 -12.80
C ARG A 161 -5.02 -4.95 -11.97
N ALA A 162 -5.75 -4.66 -10.89
CA ALA A 162 -6.45 -5.65 -10.09
C ALA A 162 -7.51 -6.40 -10.90
N VAL A 163 -8.22 -5.72 -11.81
CA VAL A 163 -9.17 -6.36 -12.73
C VAL A 163 -8.46 -7.35 -13.66
N GLU A 164 -7.26 -7.04 -14.14
CA GLU A 164 -6.44 -7.96 -14.95
C GLU A 164 -5.99 -9.16 -14.14
N ILE A 165 -5.52 -8.94 -12.90
CA ILE A 165 -5.11 -9.99 -11.97
C ILE A 165 -6.30 -10.93 -11.67
N LEU A 166 -7.46 -10.38 -11.34
CA LEU A 166 -8.67 -11.16 -11.06
C LEU A 166 -9.12 -11.98 -12.28
N ARG A 167 -9.02 -11.41 -13.48
CA ARG A 167 -9.28 -12.13 -14.72
C ARG A 167 -8.32 -13.32 -14.88
N ALA A 168 -7.04 -13.12 -14.63
CA ALA A 168 -6.03 -14.19 -14.68
C ALA A 168 -6.21 -15.23 -13.56
N MET A 169 -6.79 -14.85 -12.42
CA MET A 169 -7.22 -15.78 -11.36
C MET A 169 -8.50 -16.58 -11.71
N GLY A 170 -9.14 -16.31 -12.86
CA GLY A 170 -10.31 -17.04 -13.35
C GLY A 170 -11.67 -16.41 -13.02
N TYR A 171 -11.71 -15.19 -12.48
CA TYR A 171 -12.97 -14.48 -12.25
C TYR A 171 -13.69 -14.20 -13.57
N GLN A 172 -14.94 -14.64 -13.67
CA GLN A 172 -15.78 -14.43 -14.86
C GLN A 172 -16.29 -12.98 -14.97
N ALA A 173 -16.40 -12.29 -13.83
CA ALA A 173 -16.92 -10.93 -13.71
C ALA A 173 -15.96 -10.08 -12.86
N PRO A 174 -14.72 -9.84 -13.32
CA PRO A 174 -13.65 -9.28 -12.47
C PRO A 174 -13.93 -7.83 -12.04
N ARG A 175 -14.55 -6.99 -12.89
CA ARG A 175 -14.89 -5.61 -12.51
C ARG A 175 -16.02 -5.59 -11.50
N ARG A 176 -17.04 -6.43 -11.67
CA ARG A 176 -18.09 -6.63 -10.65
C ARG A 176 -17.49 -7.10 -9.33
N ALA A 177 -16.60 -8.11 -9.34
CA ALA A 177 -16.01 -8.65 -8.14
C ALA A 177 -15.24 -7.59 -7.34
N LEU A 178 -14.37 -6.83 -8.01
CA LEU A 178 -13.66 -5.71 -7.39
C LEU A 178 -14.61 -4.61 -6.90
N HIS A 179 -15.59 -4.23 -7.71
CA HIS A 179 -16.59 -3.21 -7.36
C HIS A 179 -17.34 -3.56 -6.06
N LEU A 180 -17.85 -4.80 -5.96
CA LEU A 180 -18.58 -5.26 -4.78
C LEU A 180 -17.68 -5.37 -3.54
N ALA A 181 -16.43 -5.80 -3.71
CA ALA A 181 -15.48 -5.90 -2.61
C ALA A 181 -15.11 -4.51 -2.06
N LEU A 182 -14.86 -3.54 -2.94
CA LEU A 182 -14.59 -2.14 -2.56
C LEU A 182 -15.78 -1.49 -1.85
N GLN A 183 -17.01 -1.68 -2.37
CA GLN A 183 -18.22 -1.22 -1.70
C GLN A 183 -18.42 -1.85 -0.32
N THR A 184 -18.12 -3.16 -0.21
CA THR A 184 -18.24 -3.90 1.04
C THR A 184 -17.28 -3.33 2.09
N ALA A 185 -16.00 -3.17 1.73
CA ALA A 185 -15.00 -2.59 2.61
C ALA A 185 -15.35 -1.15 3.03
N ASP A 186 -15.76 -0.30 2.08
CA ASP A 186 -16.17 1.08 2.36
C ASP A 186 -17.35 1.15 3.35
N THR A 187 -18.38 0.32 3.12
CA THR A 187 -19.56 0.23 3.99
C THR A 187 -19.19 -0.24 5.41
N LEU A 188 -18.36 -1.27 5.54
CA LEU A 188 -17.93 -1.78 6.83
C LEU A 188 -17.08 -0.75 7.58
N ASN A 189 -16.14 -0.11 6.89
CA ASN A 189 -15.26 0.90 7.47
C ASN A 189 -16.03 2.16 7.89
N GLY A 190 -17.03 2.60 7.11
CA GLY A 190 -17.87 3.75 7.44
C GLY A 190 -18.79 3.56 8.65
N ARG A 191 -19.05 2.32 9.07
CA ARG A 191 -19.85 2.00 10.27
C ARG A 191 -19.05 2.06 11.58
N ILE A 192 -17.72 2.08 11.51
CA ILE A 192 -16.84 2.06 12.68
C ILE A 192 -16.67 3.50 13.19
N LYS A 193 -17.40 3.86 14.25
CA LYS A 193 -17.22 5.12 14.99
C LYS A 193 -16.25 4.91 16.16
N GLU A 194 -14.95 5.12 15.94
CA GLU A 194 -13.98 5.24 17.04
C GLU A 194 -13.28 6.60 17.03
N GLN A 195 -13.00 7.09 18.25
CA GLN A 195 -12.32 8.34 18.54
C GLN A 195 -10.81 8.16 18.34
N GLY A 196 -10.24 8.83 17.34
CA GLY A 196 -8.80 8.85 17.07
C GLY A 196 -8.35 7.76 16.10
N GLY A 197 -8.38 8.06 14.80
CA GLY A 197 -7.83 7.15 13.79
C GLY A 197 -7.80 7.79 12.41
N VAL A 198 -6.72 8.52 12.12
CA VAL A 198 -6.31 8.97 10.79
C VAL A 198 -6.31 7.75 9.86
N LEU A 199 -7.31 7.59 8.98
CA LEU A 199 -7.28 6.67 7.83
C LEU A 199 -8.63 6.79 7.07
N ALA A 200 -8.86 7.96 6.48
CA ALA A 200 -9.63 8.06 5.24
C ALA A 200 -8.59 8.18 4.11
N THR A 201 -8.01 7.05 3.71
CA THR A 201 -6.80 7.03 2.86
C THR A 201 -7.07 6.87 1.37
N HIS A 202 -8.32 6.92 0.91
CA HIS A 202 -8.63 6.80 -0.50
C HIS A 202 -9.31 8.07 -1.03
N PRO A 203 -9.08 8.44 -2.31
CA PRO A 203 -9.94 9.38 -3.04
C PRO A 203 -11.40 9.00 -2.87
N LYS A 204 -12.34 9.90 -3.19
CA LYS A 204 -13.78 9.59 -3.08
C LYS A 204 -14.07 8.29 -3.83
N MET A 205 -14.46 7.25 -3.09
CA MET A 205 -14.79 5.90 -3.57
C MET A 205 -15.72 5.92 -4.80
N THR A 206 -16.53 6.97 -4.94
CA THR A 206 -17.35 7.28 -6.12
C THR A 206 -16.59 7.18 -7.45
N ASP A 207 -15.37 7.73 -7.51
CA ASP A 207 -14.60 7.80 -8.75
C ASP A 207 -14.06 6.43 -9.16
N ARG A 208 -13.57 5.68 -8.17
CA ARG A 208 -13.08 4.30 -8.35
C ARG A 208 -14.20 3.39 -8.85
N LEU A 209 -15.36 3.44 -8.18
CA LEU A 209 -16.53 2.65 -8.57
C LEU A 209 -17.08 3.02 -9.95
N ALA A 210 -16.98 4.30 -10.34
CA ALA A 210 -17.34 4.76 -11.68
C ALA A 210 -16.36 4.24 -12.74
N ALA A 211 -15.06 4.21 -12.46
CA ALA A 211 -14.04 3.71 -13.38
C ALA A 211 -14.19 2.20 -13.69
N LEU A 212 -14.85 1.43 -12.83
CA LEU A 212 -15.12 0.01 -13.05
C LEU A 212 -16.33 -0.26 -13.97
N GLN A 213 -17.05 0.77 -14.39
CA GLN A 213 -18.21 0.63 -15.28
C GLN A 213 -17.78 0.38 -16.74
N PRO A 214 -18.59 -0.36 -17.54
CA PRO A 214 -19.85 -1.02 -17.17
C PRO A 214 -19.63 -2.37 -16.48
N ILE A 215 -20.01 -2.55 -15.21
CA ILE A 215 -19.77 -3.81 -14.51
C ILE A 215 -20.47 -4.99 -15.22
N GLU A 216 -19.83 -6.16 -15.23
CA GLU A 216 -20.44 -7.36 -15.81
C GLU A 216 -21.77 -7.71 -15.09
N PRO A 217 -22.72 -8.39 -15.76
CA PRO A 217 -23.90 -8.94 -15.08
C PRO A 217 -23.49 -9.90 -13.96
N PRO A 218 -24.38 -10.20 -12.99
CA PRO A 218 -24.09 -11.24 -12.01
C PRO A 218 -23.76 -12.54 -12.73
N ALA A 219 -22.76 -13.27 -12.23
CA ALA A 219 -22.47 -14.59 -12.76
C ALA A 219 -23.70 -15.49 -12.51
N SER A 220 -23.91 -16.51 -13.34
CA SER A 220 -24.95 -17.51 -13.08
C SER A 220 -24.83 -18.04 -11.63
N PRO A 221 -25.94 -18.36 -10.94
CA PRO A 221 -25.91 -18.88 -9.56
C PRO A 221 -24.94 -20.06 -9.36
N LEU A 222 -24.69 -20.83 -10.42
CA LEU A 222 -23.75 -21.95 -10.43
C LEU A 222 -22.27 -21.52 -10.35
N ALA A 223 -21.90 -20.36 -10.91
CA ALA A 223 -20.55 -19.83 -10.86
C ALA A 223 -20.23 -19.17 -9.51
N GLU A 224 -21.22 -18.53 -8.87
CA GLU A 224 -21.08 -18.00 -7.51
C GLU A 224 -20.89 -19.13 -6.48
N ALA A 225 -21.55 -20.27 -6.66
CA ALA A 225 -21.41 -21.45 -5.79
C ALA A 225 -20.03 -22.13 -5.88
N VAL A 226 -19.30 -21.97 -7.00
CA VAL A 226 -17.94 -22.50 -7.18
C VAL A 226 -16.88 -21.58 -6.56
N ILE A 227 -17.16 -20.27 -6.48
CA ILE A 227 -16.27 -19.28 -5.82
C ILE A 227 -16.50 -19.26 -4.30
N ALA A 228 -17.68 -19.67 -3.82
CA ALA A 228 -18.05 -19.70 -2.40
C ALA A 228 -17.62 -20.99 -1.66
N LYS A 229 -16.96 -21.93 -2.33
CA LYS A 229 -16.56 -23.23 -1.78
C LYS A 229 -15.05 -23.35 -1.69
#